data_AF-A0A7S0XQA7-F1
#
_entry.id   AF-A0A7S0XQA7-F1
#
_cell.length_a   1.000
_cell.length_b   1.000
_cell.length_c   1.000
_cell.angle_alpha   90.00
_cell.angle_beta   90.00
_cell.angle_gamma   90.00
#
_symmetry.space_group_name_H-M   'P 1'
#
loop_
_entity.id
_entity.type
_entity.pdbx_description
1 polymer ?
#
loop_
_entity_poly.entity_id
_entity_poly.type
_entity_poly.pdbx_seq_one_letter_code
_entity_poly.pdbx_strand_id
1 'polypeptide(L)'
;QGGWVDPISWGELWLPEDLPLPVMRPAVAAIVRDGVVRYLMPGLDVSIQAGGKLWWNRGMCSFPLASKWADVGACDLARLRLAAYSQSGYKEAEKSTITMKEEGEPEEEDEVTAWEKLWQAPASDAITSLVMLLADEGGSEIGHGFHIVVVPAEGEQLRQAPDAGTRLKVLLTDSPLEPLTPGV
;
A
#
# COMPACT_ATOMS: atom_id res chain seq x y z
N GLN A 1 10.01 22.84 -3.25
CA GLN A 1 8.84 22.34 -4.01
C GLN A 1 9.22 20.95 -4.51
N GLY A 2 8.81 19.92 -3.79
CA GLY A 2 9.17 18.54 -4.10
C GLY A 2 8.21 17.64 -3.34
N GLY A 3 6.98 17.58 -3.82
CA GLY A 3 5.94 16.69 -3.30
C GLY A 3 6.17 15.26 -3.76
N TRP A 4 7.33 14.70 -3.44
CA TRP A 4 7.66 13.31 -3.71
C TRP A 4 7.69 12.58 -2.38
N VAL A 5 6.75 11.66 -2.23
CA VAL A 5 6.53 10.87 -1.03
C VAL A 5 7.39 9.62 -1.08
N ASP A 6 8.13 9.33 0.00
CA ASP A 6 8.85 8.06 0.12
C ASP A 6 7.84 6.91 0.32
N PRO A 7 7.73 5.97 -0.64
CA PRO A 7 6.75 4.88 -0.66
C PRO A 7 6.99 3.78 0.39
N ILE A 8 8.10 3.85 1.13
CA ILE A 8 8.58 2.77 2.01
C ILE A 8 8.09 2.95 3.46
N SER A 9 7.40 4.06 3.77
CA SER A 9 6.88 4.35 5.11
C SER A 9 5.50 5.01 5.08
N TRP A 10 4.67 4.77 6.12
CA TRP A 10 3.47 5.58 6.39
C TRP A 10 3.80 6.99 6.87
N GLY A 11 5.07 7.40 6.84
CA GLY A 11 5.56 8.67 7.38
C GLY A 11 4.83 9.89 6.80
N GLU A 12 4.26 9.77 5.60
CA GLU A 12 3.60 10.87 4.89
C GLU A 12 2.07 10.77 4.84
N LEU A 13 1.47 9.71 5.41
CA LEU A 13 0.06 9.75 5.81
C LEU A 13 -0.03 10.47 7.14
N TRP A 14 0.18 11.79 7.09
CA TRP A 14 0.10 12.65 8.26
C TRP A 14 -1.36 12.75 8.70
N LEU A 15 -1.66 12.09 9.82
CA LEU A 15 -2.90 12.27 10.54
C LEU A 15 -2.57 13.10 11.77
N PRO A 16 -3.22 14.26 11.96
CA PRO A 16 -3.30 14.89 13.27
C PRO A 16 -3.67 13.84 14.33
N GLU A 17 -3.03 13.89 15.51
CA GLU A 17 -3.26 12.92 16.61
C GLU A 17 -4.71 12.85 17.08
N ASP A 18 -5.50 13.89 16.80
CA ASP A 18 -6.93 14.00 17.11
C ASP A 18 -7.86 13.39 16.04
N LEU A 19 -7.31 12.93 14.90
CA LEU A 19 -8.09 12.24 13.88
C LEU A 19 -8.07 10.71 14.09
N PRO A 20 -9.18 10.01 13.82
CA PRO A 20 -9.21 8.56 13.88
C PRO A 20 -8.26 7.97 12.83
N LEU A 21 -7.68 6.81 13.14
CA LEU A 21 -6.87 6.09 12.15
C LEU A 21 -7.72 5.76 10.91
N PRO A 22 -7.14 5.86 9.70
CA PRO A 22 -7.78 5.44 8.48
C PRO A 22 -8.16 3.97 8.54
N VAL A 23 -9.21 3.64 7.81
CA VAL A 23 -9.49 2.26 7.44
C VAL A 23 -8.89 1.99 6.07
N MET A 24 -8.36 0.80 5.89
CA MET A 24 -7.73 0.34 4.69
C MET A 24 -8.32 -0.99 4.22
N ARG A 25 -8.28 -1.20 2.91
CA ARG A 25 -8.66 -2.45 2.25
C ARG A 25 -7.61 -2.80 1.19
N PRO A 26 -7.34 -4.10 0.95
CA PRO A 26 -6.51 -4.52 -0.15
C PRO A 26 -7.06 -3.99 -1.48
N ALA A 27 -6.18 -3.52 -2.36
CA ALA A 27 -6.52 -3.11 -3.71
C ALA A 27 -5.46 -3.60 -4.69
N VAL A 28 -5.83 -3.65 -5.97
CA VAL A 28 -4.88 -3.80 -7.08
C VAL A 28 -4.81 -2.46 -7.79
N ALA A 29 -3.59 -1.97 -7.99
CA ALA A 29 -3.34 -0.86 -8.88
C ALA A 29 -2.81 -1.39 -10.22
N ALA A 30 -3.28 -0.79 -11.31
CA ALA A 30 -2.98 -1.22 -12.66
C ALA A 30 -2.49 -0.03 -13.50
N ILE A 31 -1.40 -0.26 -14.24
CA ILE A 31 -1.03 0.62 -15.35
C ILE A 31 -1.84 0.20 -16.56
N VAL A 32 -2.65 1.13 -17.06
CA VAL A 32 -3.45 0.97 -18.27
C VAL A 32 -2.91 1.92 -19.31
N ARG A 33 -2.55 1.39 -20.47
CA ARG A 33 -2.10 2.17 -21.62
C ARG A 33 -3.01 1.89 -22.80
N ASP A 34 -3.67 2.94 -23.30
CA ASP A 34 -4.58 2.87 -24.44
C ASP A 34 -5.63 1.75 -24.26
N GLY A 35 -6.30 1.74 -23.10
CA GLY A 35 -7.30 0.73 -22.72
C GLY A 35 -6.74 -0.65 -22.33
N VAL A 36 -5.44 -0.89 -22.47
CA VAL A 36 -4.81 -2.20 -22.20
C VAL A 36 -4.06 -2.20 -20.88
N VAL A 37 -4.38 -3.14 -19.98
CA VAL A 37 -3.61 -3.36 -18.75
C VAL A 37 -2.23 -3.91 -19.09
N ARG A 38 -1.18 -3.26 -18.60
CA ARG A 38 0.21 -3.67 -18.80
C ARG A 38 0.82 -4.27 -17.55
N TYR A 39 0.60 -3.61 -16.43
CA TYR A 39 1.24 -3.98 -15.17
C TYR A 39 0.26 -3.91 -14.02
N LEU A 40 0.43 -4.80 -13.04
CA LEU A 40 -0.27 -4.78 -11.77
C LEU A 40 0.73 -4.49 -10.63
N MET A 41 0.24 -3.83 -9.60
CA MET A 41 0.97 -3.61 -8.36
C MET A 41 0.02 -3.75 -7.16
N PRO A 42 0.54 -4.09 -5.97
CA PRO A 42 -0.26 -4.02 -4.77
C PRO A 42 -0.72 -2.58 -4.52
N GLY A 43 -1.97 -2.42 -4.13
CA GLY A 43 -2.55 -1.15 -3.73
C GLY A 43 -3.26 -1.25 -2.39
N LEU A 44 -3.59 -0.09 -1.84
CA LEU A 44 -4.50 0.04 -0.72
C LEU A 44 -5.57 1.04 -1.08
N ASP A 45 -6.80 0.68 -0.77
CA ASP A 45 -7.91 1.61 -0.71
C ASP A 45 -8.00 2.12 0.74
N VAL A 46 -7.72 3.41 0.95
CA VAL A 46 -7.62 4.01 2.28
C VAL A 46 -8.65 5.12 2.41
N SER A 47 -9.40 5.13 3.50
CA SER A 47 -10.37 6.17 3.80
C SER A 47 -10.39 6.55 5.28
N ILE A 48 -10.86 7.75 5.57
CA ILE A 48 -11.00 8.27 6.92
C ILE A 48 -12.32 9.03 7.09
N GLN A 49 -13.01 8.77 8.19
CA GLN A 49 -14.19 9.52 8.59
C GLN A 49 -13.78 10.66 9.53
N ALA A 50 -13.85 11.90 9.06
CA ALA A 50 -13.45 13.08 9.84
C ALA A 50 -14.38 14.27 9.54
N GLY A 51 -14.79 14.99 10.59
CA GLY A 51 -15.68 16.17 10.46
C GLY A 51 -17.03 15.85 9.81
N GLY A 52 -17.58 14.66 10.08
CA GLY A 52 -18.85 14.21 9.49
C GLY A 52 -18.77 13.83 8.00
N LYS A 53 -17.57 13.78 7.41
CA LYS A 53 -17.35 13.41 6.00
C LYS A 53 -16.41 12.21 5.87
N LEU A 54 -16.63 11.42 4.83
CA LEU A 54 -15.74 10.33 4.42
C LEU A 54 -14.76 10.85 3.38
N TRP A 55 -13.47 10.75 3.69
CA TRP A 55 -12.37 11.14 2.81
C TRP A 55 -11.68 9.89 2.28
N TRP A 56 -11.43 9.86 0.98
CA TRP A 56 -10.76 8.74 0.32
C TRP A 56 -9.40 9.20 -0.18
N ASN A 57 -8.36 8.43 0.11
CA ASN A 57 -7.05 8.65 -0.46
C ASN A 57 -7.00 8.01 -1.85
N ARG A 58 -7.33 8.80 -2.87
CA ARG A 58 -7.30 8.39 -4.29
C ARG A 58 -5.93 8.61 -4.95
N GLY A 59 -4.84 8.37 -4.21
CA GLY A 59 -3.49 8.36 -4.78
C GLY A 59 -2.81 9.72 -4.97
N MET A 60 -3.33 10.83 -4.41
CA MET A 60 -2.65 12.12 -4.61
C MET A 60 -1.37 12.30 -3.77
N CYS A 61 -1.15 11.48 -2.72
CA CYS A 61 0.05 11.59 -1.87
C CYS A 61 0.62 10.24 -1.36
N SER A 62 0.15 9.08 -1.84
CA SER A 62 0.60 7.79 -1.27
C SER A 62 0.37 6.63 -2.23
N PHE A 63 0.85 6.74 -3.46
CA PHE A 63 1.04 5.52 -4.24
C PHE A 63 2.16 4.72 -3.57
N PRO A 64 1.91 3.49 -3.08
CA PRO A 64 3.01 2.61 -2.77
C PRO A 64 3.77 2.41 -4.09
N LEU A 65 4.96 2.99 -4.23
CA LEU A 65 5.86 2.55 -5.30
C LEU A 65 6.18 1.10 -4.99
N ALA A 66 5.52 0.22 -5.72
CA ALA A 66 5.93 -1.16 -5.75
C ALA A 66 7.35 -1.19 -6.33
N SER A 67 8.29 -1.77 -5.58
CA SER A 67 9.64 -2.03 -6.08
C SER A 67 9.62 -2.95 -7.30
N LYS A 68 8.51 -3.68 -7.51
CA LYS A 68 8.28 -4.57 -8.65
C LYS A 68 6.85 -4.46 -9.15
N TRP A 69 6.72 -4.30 -10.45
CA TRP A 69 5.46 -4.39 -11.18
C TRP A 69 5.31 -5.80 -11.74
N ALA A 70 4.13 -6.40 -11.56
CA ALA A 70 3.81 -7.68 -12.18
C ALA A 70 3.34 -7.42 -13.62
N ASP A 71 4.06 -7.94 -14.60
CA ASP A 71 3.62 -7.93 -16.00
C ASP A 71 2.42 -8.87 -16.16
N VAL A 72 1.29 -8.33 -16.61
CA VAL A 72 0.04 -9.10 -16.79
C VAL A 72 0.24 -10.28 -17.75
N GLY A 73 1.09 -10.13 -18.77
CA GLY A 73 1.38 -11.19 -19.73
C GLY A 73 2.30 -12.29 -19.19
N ALA A 74 2.95 -12.08 -18.04
CA ALA A 74 3.93 -13.00 -17.47
C ALA A 74 3.49 -13.65 -16.15
N CYS A 75 2.32 -13.31 -15.61
CA CYS A 75 1.84 -13.84 -14.33
C CYS A 75 0.53 -14.62 -14.45
N ASP A 76 0.36 -15.62 -13.59
CA ASP A 76 -0.91 -16.32 -13.43
C ASP A 76 -1.83 -15.49 -12.52
N LEU A 77 -2.70 -14.69 -13.15
CA LEU A 77 -3.61 -13.77 -12.47
C LEU A 77 -4.51 -14.46 -11.44
N ALA A 78 -4.88 -15.73 -11.68
CA ALA A 78 -5.75 -16.47 -10.76
C ALA A 78 -5.03 -16.87 -9.47
N ARG A 79 -3.70 -16.91 -9.49
CA ARG A 79 -2.87 -17.26 -8.34
C ARG A 79 -2.38 -16.04 -7.56
N LEU A 80 -2.55 -14.84 -8.11
CA LEU A 80 -2.10 -13.62 -7.46
C LEU A 80 -2.82 -13.37 -6.13
N ARG A 81 -2.04 -12.95 -5.16
CA ARG A 81 -2.47 -12.63 -3.81
C ARG A 81 -1.89 -11.30 -3.38
N LEU A 82 -2.69 -10.55 -2.64
CA LEU A 82 -2.27 -9.37 -1.92
C LEU A 82 -1.92 -9.78 -0.49
N ALA A 83 -0.87 -9.19 0.07
CA ALA A 83 -0.59 -9.30 1.49
C ALA A 83 -0.01 -8.00 2.02
N ALA A 84 -0.23 -7.75 3.31
CA ALA A 84 0.43 -6.66 3.99
C ALA A 84 1.08 -7.10 5.30
N TYR A 85 2.16 -6.40 5.62
CA TYR A 85 2.98 -6.61 6.80
C TYR A 85 3.26 -5.28 7.48
N SER A 86 3.31 -5.27 8.80
CA SER A 86 3.69 -4.10 9.61
C SER A 86 5.01 -4.32 10.35
N GLN A 87 5.70 -3.23 10.64
CA GLN A 87 6.89 -3.21 11.49
C GLN A 87 6.86 -1.96 12.37
N SER A 88 6.87 -2.16 13.69
CA SER A 88 6.83 -1.10 14.71
C SER A 88 8.25 -0.72 15.16
N GLY A 89 8.38 0.36 15.94
CA GLY A 89 9.67 0.81 16.50
C GLY A 89 10.56 1.58 15.51
N TYR A 90 10.09 1.82 14.28
CA TYR A 90 10.93 2.44 13.24
C TYR A 90 11.20 3.92 13.50
N LYS A 91 10.19 4.68 13.94
CA LYS A 91 10.37 6.11 14.24
C LYS A 91 11.23 6.35 15.48
N GLU A 92 11.08 5.48 16.47
CA GLU A 92 11.92 5.45 17.66
C GLU A 92 13.38 5.19 17.26
N ALA A 93 13.64 4.11 16.52
CA ALA A 93 14.98 3.79 16.02
C ALA A 93 15.58 4.88 15.11
N GLU A 94 14.78 5.54 14.27
CA GLU A 94 15.23 6.64 13.41
C GLU A 94 15.66 7.86 14.24
N LYS A 95 14.88 8.22 15.27
CA LYS A 95 15.23 9.31 16.20
C LYS A 95 16.51 8.99 16.96
N SER A 96 16.60 7.79 17.54
CA SER A 96 17.78 7.36 18.31
C SER A 96 19.05 7.32 17.45
N THR A 97 18.93 6.96 16.17
CA THR A 97 20.05 7.03 15.19
C THR A 97 20.48 8.48 14.90
N ILE A 98 19.55 9.43 14.87
CA ILE A 98 19.84 10.86 14.67
C ILE A 98 20.49 11.44 15.94
N THR A 99 19.94 11.17 17.12
CA THR A 99 20.47 11.62 18.41
C THR A 99 21.88 11.08 18.68
N MET A 100 22.14 9.80 18.38
CA MET A 100 23.49 9.21 18.49
C MET A 100 24.53 9.91 17.62
N LYS A 101 24.14 10.42 16.43
CA LYS A 101 25.05 11.19 15.56
C LYS A 101 25.37 12.58 16.12
N GLU A 102 24.51 13.14 16.95
CA GLU A 102 24.64 14.50 17.49
C GLU A 102 25.29 14.52 18.89
N GLU A 103 24.99 13.54 19.77
CA GLU A 103 25.35 13.62 21.19
C GLU A 103 26.32 12.52 21.67
N GLY A 104 26.67 11.53 20.85
CA GLY A 104 27.80 10.62 21.08
C GLY A 104 27.68 9.64 22.26
N GLU A 105 26.56 9.64 23.00
CA GLU A 105 26.26 8.63 24.02
C GLU A 105 25.21 7.63 23.49
N PRO A 106 25.38 6.31 23.75
CA PRO A 106 24.42 5.32 23.31
C PRO A 106 23.17 5.33 24.22
N GLU A 107 22.06 5.87 23.71
CA GLU A 107 20.73 5.54 24.24
C GLU A 107 20.42 4.06 23.92
N GLU A 108 19.65 3.40 24.79
CA GLU A 108 19.20 2.01 24.57
C GLU A 108 18.65 1.88 23.15
N GLU A 109 19.18 0.92 22.36
CA GLU A 109 18.71 0.70 21.00
C GLU A 109 17.22 0.34 21.04
N ASP A 110 16.35 1.27 20.64
CA ASP A 110 14.94 0.97 20.41
C ASP A 110 14.84 -0.13 19.35
N GLU A 111 14.52 -1.36 19.78
CA GLU A 111 14.48 -2.51 18.89
C GLU A 111 13.33 -2.38 17.89
N VAL A 112 13.68 -2.22 16.61
CA VAL A 112 12.74 -2.36 15.51
C VAL A 112 12.21 -3.79 15.50
N THR A 113 10.88 -3.95 15.55
CA THR A 113 10.27 -5.28 15.63
C THR A 113 10.44 -6.07 14.33
N ALA A 114 10.19 -7.38 14.39
CA ALA A 114 10.04 -8.20 13.20
C ALA A 114 8.85 -7.72 12.35
N TRP A 115 8.89 -8.02 11.04
CA TRP A 115 7.74 -7.81 10.16
C TRP A 115 6.63 -8.81 10.51
N GLU A 116 5.46 -8.30 10.86
CA GLU A 116 4.29 -9.11 11.20
C GLU A 116 3.28 -9.08 10.07
N LYS A 117 2.74 -10.25 9.68
CA LYS A 117 1.70 -10.32 8.65
C LYS A 117 0.39 -9.79 9.22
N LEU A 118 -0.14 -8.72 8.63
CA LEU A 118 -1.44 -8.16 8.99
C LEU A 118 -2.58 -8.93 8.33
N TRP A 119 -2.45 -9.18 7.04
CA TRP A 119 -3.50 -9.83 6.26
C TRP A 119 -2.96 -10.40 4.95
N GLN A 120 -3.76 -11.28 4.36
CA GLN A 120 -3.55 -11.84 3.02
C GLN A 120 -4.90 -12.10 2.37
N ALA A 121 -5.04 -11.70 1.11
CA ALA A 121 -6.28 -11.77 0.34
C ALA A 121 -5.98 -12.27 -1.09
N PRO A 122 -6.93 -12.94 -1.75
CA PRO A 122 -6.83 -13.16 -3.19
C PRO A 122 -6.89 -11.82 -3.93
N ALA A 123 -6.14 -11.69 -5.03
CA ALA A 123 -6.23 -10.51 -5.90
C ALA A 123 -7.35 -10.63 -6.95
N SER A 124 -7.97 -11.81 -7.07
CA SER A 124 -8.95 -12.15 -8.10
C SER A 124 -10.09 -11.14 -8.17
N ASP A 125 -10.65 -10.76 -7.04
CA ASP A 125 -11.85 -9.92 -7.00
C ASP A 125 -11.55 -8.52 -7.55
N ALA A 126 -10.43 -7.94 -7.12
CA ALA A 126 -9.96 -6.65 -7.64
C ALA A 126 -9.59 -6.72 -9.13
N ILE A 127 -8.96 -7.80 -9.58
CA ILE A 127 -8.62 -8.01 -10.99
C ILE A 127 -9.88 -8.17 -11.84
N THR A 128 -10.87 -8.92 -11.38
CA THR A 128 -12.16 -9.07 -12.06
C THR A 128 -12.87 -7.73 -12.16
N SER A 129 -12.95 -6.97 -11.06
CA SER A 129 -13.54 -5.63 -11.07
C SER A 129 -12.80 -4.67 -12.00
N LEU A 130 -11.46 -4.76 -12.09
CA LEU A 130 -10.69 -4.01 -13.06
C LEU A 130 -11.09 -4.37 -14.49
N VAL A 131 -11.15 -5.66 -14.83
CA VAL A 131 -11.53 -6.11 -16.18
C VAL A 131 -12.94 -5.63 -16.54
N MET A 132 -13.89 -5.73 -15.60
CA MET A 132 -15.25 -5.23 -15.80
C MET A 132 -15.29 -3.73 -16.04
N LEU A 133 -14.56 -2.94 -15.23
CA LEU A 133 -14.44 -1.49 -15.41
C LEU A 133 -13.92 -1.12 -16.80
N LEU A 134 -12.93 -1.85 -17.31
CA LEU A 134 -12.35 -1.64 -18.65
C LEU A 134 -13.28 -2.10 -19.78
N ALA A 135 -14.16 -3.06 -19.53
CA ALA A 135 -15.10 -3.60 -20.51
C ALA A 135 -16.37 -2.75 -20.65
N ASP A 136 -16.72 -2.02 -19.59
CA ASP A 136 -17.89 -1.14 -19.53
C ASP A 136 -17.59 0.27 -20.07
N GLU A 137 -18.54 1.21 -19.87
CA GLU A 137 -18.41 2.62 -20.28
C GLU A 137 -17.15 3.28 -19.68
N GLY A 138 -16.69 2.86 -18.51
CA GLY A 138 -15.44 3.33 -17.90
C GLY A 138 -14.22 3.07 -18.78
N GLY A 139 -14.23 1.98 -19.56
CA GLY A 139 -13.23 1.65 -20.57
C GLY A 139 -13.06 2.71 -21.65
N SER A 140 -14.12 3.45 -21.97
CA SER A 140 -14.09 4.48 -23.00
C SER A 140 -13.28 5.72 -22.59
N GLU A 141 -13.30 6.08 -21.30
CA GLU A 141 -12.54 7.22 -20.76
C GLU A 141 -11.04 6.91 -20.65
N ILE A 142 -10.70 5.64 -20.42
CA ILE A 142 -9.32 5.14 -20.28
C ILE A 142 -8.78 4.49 -21.56
N GLY A 143 -9.55 4.54 -22.65
CA GLY A 143 -9.21 3.96 -23.96
C GLY A 143 -8.02 4.62 -24.66
N HIS A 144 -7.59 5.80 -24.20
CA HIS A 144 -6.45 6.54 -24.76
C HIS A 144 -5.53 7.06 -23.66
N GLY A 145 -4.22 7.01 -23.89
CA GLY A 145 -3.22 7.60 -23.02
C GLY A 145 -2.72 6.64 -21.95
N PHE A 146 -2.27 7.20 -20.82
CA PHE A 146 -1.65 6.46 -19.73
C PHE A 146 -2.39 6.74 -18.43
N HIS A 147 -2.90 5.68 -17.81
CA HIS A 147 -3.74 5.75 -16.62
C HIS A 147 -3.21 4.82 -15.53
N ILE A 148 -3.40 5.23 -14.29
CA ILE A 148 -3.26 4.36 -13.12
C ILE A 148 -4.65 4.15 -12.55
N VAL A 149 -5.12 2.91 -12.57
CA VAL A 149 -6.44 2.53 -12.07
C VAL A 149 -6.26 1.75 -10.78
N VAL A 150 -6.90 2.18 -9.70
CA VAL A 150 -6.87 1.47 -8.41
C VAL A 150 -8.23 0.85 -8.18
N VAL A 151 -8.27 -0.46 -8.03
CA VAL A 151 -9.51 -1.22 -7.83
C VAL A 151 -9.42 -1.97 -6.49
N PRO A 152 -10.31 -1.68 -5.55
CA PRO A 152 -10.34 -2.39 -4.27
C PRO A 152 -10.83 -3.83 -4.42
N ALA A 153 -10.34 -4.72 -3.56
CA ALA A 153 -10.91 -6.05 -3.39
C ALA A 153 -12.18 -5.95 -2.55
N GLU A 154 -13.34 -5.73 -3.17
CA GLU A 154 -14.56 -5.35 -2.43
C GLU A 154 -15.08 -6.41 -1.45
N GLY A 155 -14.77 -7.68 -1.69
CA GLY A 155 -15.08 -8.78 -0.78
C GLY A 155 -14.25 -8.80 0.50
N GLU A 156 -13.19 -7.99 0.60
CA GLU A 156 -12.30 -7.95 1.76
C GLU A 156 -12.77 -6.97 2.83
N GLN A 157 -12.59 -7.38 4.09
CA GLN A 157 -12.94 -6.56 5.25
C GLN A 157 -12.07 -5.30 5.34
N LEU A 158 -12.70 -4.18 5.68
CA LEU A 158 -12.01 -2.96 6.11
C LEU A 158 -11.23 -3.24 7.40
N ARG A 159 -9.97 -2.81 7.43
CA ARG A 159 -9.06 -2.99 8.57
C ARG A 159 -8.55 -1.62 9.00
N GLN A 160 -8.35 -1.41 10.28
CA GLN A 160 -7.70 -0.18 10.73
C GLN A 160 -6.25 -0.16 10.24
N ALA A 161 -5.77 1.00 9.79
CA ALA A 161 -4.37 1.20 9.45
C ALA A 161 -3.49 1.08 10.72
N PRO A 162 -2.23 0.64 10.60
CA PRO A 162 -1.31 0.65 11.74
C PRO A 162 -1.08 2.06 12.28
N ASP A 163 -0.68 2.14 13.55
CA ASP A 163 -0.40 3.41 14.22
C ASP A 163 0.74 4.20 13.57
N ALA A 164 0.74 5.51 13.78
CA ALA A 164 1.81 6.38 13.34
C ALA A 164 3.18 5.88 13.85
N GLY A 165 4.17 5.84 12.96
CA GLY A 165 5.50 5.28 13.29
C GLY A 165 5.68 3.82 12.94
N THR A 166 4.60 3.14 12.56
CA THR A 166 4.64 1.80 11.99
C THR A 166 4.91 1.87 10.49
N ARG A 167 5.83 1.04 9.99
CA ARG A 167 6.01 0.81 8.56
C ARG A 167 5.03 -0.24 8.06
N LEU A 168 4.65 -0.14 6.80
CA LEU A 168 3.87 -1.18 6.15
C LEU A 168 4.47 -1.52 4.81
N LYS A 169 4.42 -2.81 4.52
CA LYS A 169 4.84 -3.39 3.26
C LYS A 169 3.64 -4.11 2.67
N VAL A 170 3.26 -3.74 1.44
CA VAL A 170 2.19 -4.42 0.70
C VAL A 170 2.81 -5.12 -0.50
N LEU A 171 2.42 -6.37 -0.72
CA LEU A 171 2.99 -7.25 -1.73
C LEU A 171 1.88 -7.80 -2.63
N LEU A 172 2.21 -7.96 -3.91
CA LEU A 172 1.45 -8.74 -4.88
C LEU A 172 2.33 -9.92 -5.31
N THR A 173 1.84 -11.14 -5.13
CA THR A 173 2.63 -12.35 -5.40
C THR A 173 1.75 -13.54 -5.75
N ASP A 174 2.28 -14.46 -6.56
CA ASP A 174 1.69 -15.76 -6.91
C ASP A 174 2.19 -16.92 -6.03
N SER A 175 3.08 -16.59 -5.08
CA SER A 175 3.80 -17.54 -4.25
C SER A 175 3.19 -17.56 -2.84
N PRO A 176 3.20 -18.73 -2.17
CA PRO A 176 2.81 -18.79 -0.76
C PRO A 176 3.74 -17.91 0.06
N LEU A 177 3.14 -17.00 0.82
CA LEU A 177 3.87 -16.04 1.64
C LEU A 177 4.08 -16.60 3.04
N GLU A 178 5.33 -16.89 3.39
CA GLU A 178 5.74 -17.08 4.77
C GLU A 178 5.79 -15.72 5.52
N PRO A 179 5.86 -15.71 6.86
CA PRO A 179 6.25 -14.50 7.59
C PRO A 179 7.56 -13.95 7.03
N LEU A 180 7.65 -12.65 6.79
CA LEU A 180 8.92 -12.05 6.36
C LEU A 180 9.90 -12.16 7.52
N THR A 181 11.01 -12.87 7.32
CA THR A 181 12.12 -12.87 8.28
C THR A 181 12.67 -11.44 8.39
N PRO A 182 13.03 -10.95 9.59
CA PRO A 182 13.64 -9.64 9.74
C PRO A 182 14.89 -9.52 8.84
N GLY A 183 15.00 -8.43 8.06
CA GLY A 183 16.20 -8.12 7.27
C GLY A 183 16.14 -8.37 5.76
N VAL A 184 14.96 -8.57 5.14
CA VAL A 184 14.77 -8.65 3.67
C VAL A 184 14.04 -7.45 3.08
#